data_AF-A0A962II89-F1
#
_entry.id   AF-A0A962II89-F1
#
_cell.length_a   1.000
_cell.length_b   1.000
_cell.length_c   1.000
_cell.angle_alpha   90.00
_cell.angle_beta   90.00
_cell.angle_gamma   90.00
#
_symmetry.space_group_name_H-M   'P 1'
#
loop_
_entity.id
_entity.type
_entity.pdbx_description
1 polymer ?
#
loop_
_entity_poly.entity_id
_entity_poly.type
_entity_poly.pdbx_seq_one_letter_code
_entity_poly.pdbx_strand_id
1 'polypeptide(L)'
;VVPIVAPALLMQGVDPVWLGVLFAINLQTSFLTPPFGFALFYLRGVAPPALRTADLYRGAIPFVGLQLLMLVLLVVFPGLVHGLD
;
A
#
# COMPACT_ATOMS: atom_id res chain seq x y z
N VAL A 1 6.53 -9.45 8.36
CA VAL A 1 6.29 -10.15 7.08
C VAL A 1 7.51 -10.13 6.18
N VAL A 2 8.05 -8.96 5.80
CA VAL A 2 9.20 -8.87 4.88
C VAL A 2 10.41 -9.75 5.29
N PRO A 3 10.90 -9.74 6.55
CA PRO A 3 12.06 -10.56 6.94
C PRO A 3 11.82 -12.08 6.89
N ILE A 4 10.55 -12.50 6.85
CA ILE A 4 10.16 -13.90 6.87
C ILE A 4 9.84 -14.38 5.44
N VAL A 5 9.07 -13.58 4.69
CA VAL A 5 8.56 -13.95 3.36
C VAL A 5 9.57 -13.66 2.26
N ALA A 6 10.33 -12.56 2.35
CA ALA A 6 11.23 -12.17 1.27
C ALA A 6 12.36 -13.19 1.02
N PRO A 7 13.08 -13.71 2.05
CA PRO A 7 14.13 -14.70 1.81
C PRO A 7 13.61 -15.95 1.08
N ALA A 8 12.44 -16.46 1.48
CA ALA A 8 11.85 -17.64 0.87
C ALA A 8 11.48 -17.43 -0.61
N LEU A 9 10.90 -16.28 -0.96
CA LEU A 9 10.53 -15.95 -2.34
C LEU A 9 11.75 -15.65 -3.22
N LEU A 10 12.76 -14.97 -2.69
CA LEU A 10 14.01 -14.71 -3.41
C LEU A 10 14.77 -16.01 -3.71
N MET A 11 14.76 -16.97 -2.78
CA MET A 11 15.31 -18.31 -3.02
C MET A 11 14.56 -19.10 -4.11
N GLN A 12 13.29 -18.76 -4.36
CA GLN A 12 12.49 -19.33 -5.45
C GLN A 12 12.69 -18.59 -6.79
N GLY A 13 13.58 -17.60 -6.84
CA GLY A 13 13.87 -16.83 -8.05
C GLY A 13 12.87 -15.72 -8.34
N VAL A 14 12.04 -15.32 -7.36
CA VAL A 14 11.18 -14.15 -7.49
C VAL A 14 12.04 -12.89 -7.65
N ASP A 15 11.66 -12.03 -8.59
CA ASP A 15 12.33 -10.76 -8.81
C ASP A 15 12.28 -9.86 -7.56
N PRO A 16 13.44 -9.45 -7.01
CA PRO A 16 13.50 -8.56 -5.85
C PRO A 16 12.87 -7.19 -6.10
N VAL A 17 12.92 -6.66 -7.33
CA VAL A 17 12.34 -5.35 -7.67
C VAL A 17 10.82 -5.45 -7.61
N TRP A 18 10.23 -6.43 -8.31
CA TRP A 18 8.80 -6.70 -8.26
C TRP A 18 8.30 -6.90 -6.83
N LEU A 19 9.01 -7.73 -6.05
CA LEU A 19 8.66 -8.00 -4.66
C LEU A 19 8.74 -6.73 -3.80
N GLY A 20 9.80 -5.94 -3.95
CA GLY A 20 9.99 -4.68 -3.23
C GLY A 20 8.90 -3.66 -3.52
N VAL A 21 8.53 -3.51 -4.79
CA VAL A 21 7.47 -2.58 -5.23
C VAL A 21 6.10 -3.01 -4.68
N LEU A 22 5.75 -4.29 -4.76
CA LEU A 22 4.51 -4.78 -4.17
C LEU A 22 4.44 -4.54 -2.66
N PHE A 23 5.53 -4.81 -1.93
CA PHE A 23 5.59 -4.52 -0.50
C PHE A 23 5.46 -3.02 -0.22
N ALA A 24 6.13 -2.16 -0.97
CA ALA A 24 6.06 -0.72 -0.78
C ALA A 24 4.63 -0.19 -0.96
N ILE A 25 3.96 -0.60 -2.04
CA ILE A 25 2.58 -0.19 -2.33
C ILE A 25 1.61 -0.73 -1.28
N ASN A 26 1.74 -2.01 -0.91
CA ASN A 26 0.90 -2.63 0.12
C ASN A 26 1.08 -1.96 1.50
N LEU A 27 2.32 -1.64 1.85
CA LEU A 27 2.63 -0.95 3.11
C LEU A 27 2.05 0.46 3.10
N GLN A 28 2.23 1.24 2.02
CA GLN A 28 1.64 2.57 1.89
C GLN A 28 0.09 2.52 1.99
N THR A 29 -0.55 1.53 1.36
CA THR A 29 -2.01 1.30 1.47
C THR A 29 -2.43 1.10 2.92
N SER A 30 -1.64 0.33 3.68
CA SER A 30 -1.92 0.00 5.08
C SER A 30 -1.88 1.25 5.97
N PHE A 31 -0.98 2.21 5.70
CA PHE A 31 -0.93 3.50 6.42
C PHE A 31 -2.19 4.37 6.22
N LEU A 32 -2.99 4.10 5.18
CA LEU A 32 -4.23 4.80 4.83
C LEU A 32 -5.50 4.02 5.17
N THR A 33 -5.42 2.83 5.78
CA THR A 33 -6.60 1.98 6.04
C THR A 33 -6.65 1.54 7.51
N PRO A 34 -7.76 1.73 8.24
CA PRO A 34 -7.93 1.19 9.59
C PRO A 34 -7.84 -0.36 9.58
N PRO A 35 -7.22 -1.01 10.59
CA PRO A 35 -6.72 -0.48 11.87
C PRO A 35 -5.27 0.03 11.85
N PHE A 36 -4.54 -0.12 10.75
CA PHE A 36 -3.12 0.28 10.61
C PHE A 36 -2.94 1.70 10.03
N GLY A 37 -4.03 2.48 9.99
CA GLY A 37 -4.12 3.80 9.39
C GLY A 37 -3.39 4.89 10.18
N PHE A 38 -2.10 4.72 10.49
CA PHE A 38 -1.32 5.68 11.27
C PHE A 38 -1.38 7.09 10.70
N ALA A 39 -1.38 7.25 9.36
CA ALA A 39 -1.53 8.56 8.74
C ALA A 39 -2.91 9.17 9.05
N LEU A 40 -3.98 8.36 9.02
CA LEU A 40 -5.33 8.80 9.36
C LEU A 40 -5.48 9.15 10.84
N PHE A 41 -4.86 8.39 11.73
CA PHE A 41 -4.90 8.67 13.17
C PHE A 41 -4.05 9.88 13.54
N TYR A 42 -2.91 10.09 12.87
CA TYR A 42 -2.13 11.31 13.00
C TYR A 42 -2.94 12.53 12.57
N LEU A 43 -3.58 12.47 11.39
CA LEU A 43 -4.47 13.53 10.91
C LEU A 43 -5.65 13.75 11.86
N ARG A 44 -6.22 12.69 12.44
CA ARG A 44 -7.29 12.83 13.44
C ARG A 44 -6.81 13.57 14.69
N GLY A 45 -5.57 13.38 15.12
CA GLY A 45 -4.99 14.05 16.29
C GLY A 45 -4.87 15.57 16.15
N VAL A 46 -4.71 16.08 14.92
CA VAL A 46 -4.63 17.52 14.63
C VAL A 46 -5.93 18.08 14.02
N ALA A 47 -6.89 17.21 13.65
CA ALA A 47 -8.13 17.62 13.02
C ALA A 47 -9.09 18.31 14.00
N PRO A 48 -9.72 19.44 13.60
CA PRO A 48 -10.78 20.10 14.35
C PRO A 48 -11.91 19.16 14.78
N PRO A 49 -12.59 19.42 15.91
CA PRO A 49 -13.67 18.55 16.41
C PRO A 49 -14.89 18.47 15.47
N ALA A 50 -15.06 19.43 14.56
CA ALA A 50 -16.10 19.41 13.53
C ALA A 50 -15.88 18.32 12.47
N LEU A 51 -14.63 17.87 12.26
CA LEU A 51 -14.31 16.80 11.31
C LEU A 51 -14.48 15.44 11.98
N ARG A 52 -15.36 14.61 11.42
CA ARG A 52 -15.57 13.26 11.93
C ARG A 52 -14.51 12.34 11.36
N THR A 53 -14.15 11.30 12.11
CA THR A 53 -13.23 10.25 11.65
C THR A 53 -13.67 9.63 10.32
N ALA A 54 -14.99 9.49 10.11
CA ALA A 54 -15.56 9.00 8.85
C ALA A 54 -15.24 9.90 7.64
N ASP A 55 -15.11 11.22 7.84
CA ASP A 55 -14.77 12.16 6.77
C ASP A 55 -13.31 11.96 6.33
N LEU A 56 -12.40 11.68 7.27
CA LEU A 56 -11.01 11.31 6.98
C LEU A 56 -10.93 10.00 6.19
N TYR A 57 -11.73 9.00 6.58
CA TYR A 57 -11.76 7.70 5.88
C TYR A 57 -12.30 7.84 4.46
N ARG A 58 -13.37 8.61 4.27
CA ARG A 58 -13.89 8.90 2.93
C ARG A 58 -12.87 9.62 2.05
N GLY A 59 -12.09 10.53 2.63
CA GLY A 59 -10.99 11.19 1.91
C GLY A 59 -9.89 10.23 1.46
N ALA A 60 -9.66 9.13 2.18
CA ALA A 60 -8.62 8.15 1.86
C ALA A 60 -9.06 7.10 0.82
N ILE A 61 -10.36 6.78 0.74
CA ILE A 61 -10.93 5.79 -0.19
C ILE A 61 -10.44 5.94 -1.64
N PRO A 62 -10.45 7.12 -2.30
CA PRO A 62 -9.99 7.23 -3.68
C PRO A 62 -8.52 6.86 -3.85
N PHE A 63 -7.67 7.20 -2.87
CA PHE A 63 -6.25 6.85 -2.90
C PHE A 63 -6.04 5.35 -2.69
N VAL A 64 -6.76 4.74 -1.75
CA VAL A 64 -6.75 3.28 -1.56
C VAL A 64 -7.20 2.57 -2.83
N GLY A 65 -8.23 3.08 -3.51
CA GLY A 65 -8.70 2.54 -4.79
C GLY A 65 -7.61 2.55 -5.87
N LEU A 66 -6.89 3.66 -6.03
CA LEU A 66 -5.74 3.75 -6.96
C LEU A 66 -4.62 2.79 -6.57
N GLN A 67 -4.37 2.63 -5.27
CA GLN A 67 -3.34 1.74 -4.75
C GLN A 67 -3.65 0.26 -5.03
N LEU A 68 -4.91 -0.14 -4.84
CA LEU A 68 -5.38 -1.48 -5.15
C LEU A 68 -5.37 -1.73 -6.66
N LEU A 69 -5.76 -0.75 -7.47
CA LEU A 69 -5.65 -0.84 -8.93
C LEU A 69 -4.20 -1.08 -9.35
N MET A 70 -3.25 -0.33 -8.77
CA MET A 70 -1.82 -0.52 -9.04
C MET A 70 -1.35 -1.93 -8.64
N LEU A 71 -1.75 -2.43 -7.47
CA LEU A 71 -1.43 -3.82 -7.06
C LEU A 71 -1.95 -4.85 -8.07
N VAL A 72 -3.20 -4.70 -8.53
CA VAL A 72 -3.77 -5.58 -9.55
C VAL A 72 -2.96 -5.50 -10.85
N LEU A 73 -2.61 -4.30 -11.31
CA LEU A 73 -1.82 -4.11 -12.52
C LEU A 73 -0.43 -4.76 -12.40
N LEU A 74 0.25 -4.63 -11.27
CA LEU A 74 1.57 -5.23 -11.06
C LEU A 74 1.56 -6.75 -10.93
N VAL A 75 0.45 -7.32 -10.44
CA VAL A 75 0.29 -8.78 -10.39
C VAL A 75 -0.02 -9.34 -11.77
N VAL A 76 -0.84 -8.66 -12.57
CA VAL A 76 -1.20 -9.10 -13.93
C VAL A 76 -0.08 -8.81 -14.94
N PHE A 77 0.61 -7.68 -14.78
CA PHE A 77 1.66 -7.18 -15.66
C PHE A 77 2.94 -6.89 -14.85
N PRO A 78 3.67 -7.92 -14.38
CA PRO A 78 4.85 -7.75 -13.54
C PRO A 78 5.96 -6.92 -14.20
N GLY A 79 6.06 -6.92 -15.53
CA GLY A 79 7.04 -6.11 -16.29
C GLY A 79 6.88 -4.60 -16.12
N LEU A 80 5.74 -4.11 -15.61
CA LEU A 80 5.54 -2.69 -15.30
C LEU A 80 6.58 -2.14 -14.32
N VAL A 81 7.16 -2.98 -13.45
CA VAL A 81 8.17 -2.52 -12.47
C VAL A 81 9.50 -2.15 -13.10
N HIS A 82 9.78 -2.66 -14.32
CA HIS A 82 10.99 -2.34 -15.08
C HIS A 82 10.76 -1.30 -16.17
N GLY A 83 9.49 -0.96 -16.45
CA GLY A 83 9.13 0.00 -17.49
C GLY A 83 8.94 -0.63 -18.88
N LEU A 84 8.00 -1.58 -19.03
CA LEU A 84 7.50 -2.11 -20.32
C LEU A 84 8.56 -2.57 -21.36
N ASP A 85 9.74 -2.99 -20.93
CA ASP A 85 10.72 -3.69 -21.78
C ASP A 85 10.40 -5.19 -21.92
#